data_AF-A0A9P8RQK6-F1
#
_entry.id   AF-A0A9P8RQK6-F1
#
_cell.length_a   1.000
_cell.length_b   1.000
_cell.length_c   1.000
_cell.angle_alpha   90.00
_cell.angle_beta   90.00
_cell.angle_gamma   90.00
#
_symmetry.space_group_name_H-M   'P 1'
#
loop_
_entity.id
_entity.type
_entity.pdbx_description
1 polymer ?
#
loop_
_entity_poly.entity_id
_entity_poly.type
_entity_poly.pdbx_seq_one_letter_code
_entity_poly.pdbx_strand_id
1 'polypeptide(L)'
;MSTPTIDRFLVAIADFLRTKNAVQIQDYLRVEPPVPEIYHTLGAEVRQFYPAETEQAHLLEQKCNSLLPEIEDRPDPIEGGSWPGFVEFMKSYLEFWRDVNFENLVDTHELLSGLVNQCITALSNPSMGTVLLPTTKSLSIAISKLAITLDKRPDLTAHWFQRQAFMAGDDETVVKQTMVESTAELLQRAFTICLIDRSTSATERLAGKKTGIYTIANIVLKLLFQVSPGHGKYG
;
A
#
# COMPACT_ATOMS: atom_id res chain seq x y z
N MET A 1 -26.27 -5.08 -10.09
CA MET A 1 -25.33 -5.60 -11.12
C MET A 1 -24.38 -6.56 -10.42
N SER A 2 -24.12 -7.74 -10.98
CA SER A 2 -23.33 -8.78 -10.28
C SER A 2 -21.86 -8.67 -10.66
N THR A 3 -20.99 -8.55 -9.66
CA THR A 3 -19.51 -8.55 -9.83
C THR A 3 -18.95 -9.73 -9.03
N PRO A 4 -19.13 -10.96 -9.54
CA PRO A 4 -18.89 -12.17 -8.76
C PRO A 4 -17.43 -12.34 -8.37
N THR A 5 -16.48 -11.82 -9.14
CA THR A 5 -15.05 -11.91 -8.81
C THR A 5 -14.71 -10.94 -7.69
N ILE A 6 -15.17 -9.69 -7.77
CA ILE A 6 -14.99 -8.70 -6.69
C ILE A 6 -15.62 -9.20 -5.38
N ASP A 7 -16.84 -9.74 -5.44
CA ASP A 7 -17.56 -10.24 -4.25
C ASP A 7 -16.77 -11.38 -3.58
N ARG A 8 -16.35 -12.38 -4.36
CA ARG A 8 -15.55 -13.51 -3.85
C ARG A 8 -14.21 -13.04 -3.30
N PHE A 9 -13.58 -12.06 -3.95
CA PHE A 9 -12.30 -11.51 -3.52
C PHE A 9 -12.42 -10.82 -2.16
N LEU A 10 -13.42 -9.95 -1.98
CA LEU A 10 -13.64 -9.23 -0.73
C LEU A 10 -14.09 -10.16 0.41
N VAL A 11 -14.92 -11.17 0.12
CA VAL A 11 -15.31 -12.19 1.11
C VAL A 11 -14.11 -13.00 1.59
N ALA A 12 -13.20 -13.40 0.69
CA ALA A 12 -11.98 -14.10 1.08
C ALA A 12 -11.09 -13.22 1.98
N ILE A 13 -10.90 -11.95 1.63
CA ILE A 13 -10.18 -10.98 2.47
C ILE A 13 -10.85 -10.83 3.85
N ALA A 14 -12.18 -10.73 3.91
CA ALA A 14 -12.93 -10.65 5.16
C ALA A 14 -12.69 -11.88 6.05
N ASP A 15 -12.65 -13.08 5.47
CA ASP A 15 -12.37 -14.30 6.22
C ASP A 15 -10.93 -14.35 6.75
N PHE A 16 -9.96 -13.89 5.97
CA PHE A 16 -8.59 -13.77 6.45
C PHE A 16 -8.44 -12.73 7.57
N LEU A 17 -9.20 -11.64 7.52
CA LEU A 17 -9.24 -10.63 8.59
C LEU A 17 -9.85 -11.16 9.88
N ARG A 18 -11.00 -11.85 9.79
CA ARG A 18 -11.65 -12.50 10.95
C ARG A 18 -10.72 -13.48 11.64
N THR A 19 -9.97 -14.25 10.86
CA THR A 19 -8.98 -15.22 11.37
C THR A 19 -7.62 -14.59 11.72
N LYS A 20 -7.46 -13.26 11.54
CA LYS A 20 -6.21 -12.50 11.73
C LYS A 20 -5.02 -13.15 10.99
N ASN A 21 -5.28 -13.75 9.82
CA ASN A 21 -4.30 -14.49 9.04
C ASN A 21 -3.49 -13.56 8.13
N ALA A 22 -2.51 -12.88 8.73
CA ALA A 22 -1.66 -11.90 8.07
C ALA A 22 -0.88 -12.44 6.86
N VAL A 23 -0.54 -13.74 6.87
CA VAL A 23 0.20 -14.40 5.77
C VAL A 23 -0.71 -14.57 4.55
N GLN A 24 -1.93 -15.07 4.75
CA GLN A 24 -2.90 -15.22 3.66
C GLN A 24 -3.25 -13.85 3.05
N ILE A 25 -3.41 -12.82 3.88
CA ILE A 25 -3.68 -11.46 3.38
C ILE A 25 -2.53 -10.97 2.49
N GLN A 26 -1.28 -11.14 2.92
CA GLN A 26 -0.11 -10.81 2.11
C GLN A 26 -0.07 -11.58 0.79
N ASP A 27 -0.31 -12.90 0.83
CA ASP A 27 -0.22 -13.76 -0.35
C ASP A 27 -1.36 -13.54 -1.35
N TYR A 28 -2.50 -13.03 -0.86
CA TYR A 28 -3.69 -12.69 -1.64
C TYR A 28 -3.65 -11.27 -2.20
N LEU A 29 -2.95 -10.34 -1.56
CA LEU A 29 -2.78 -8.95 -2.01
C LEU A 29 -1.50 -8.78 -2.84
N ARG A 30 -1.45 -9.44 -4.00
CA ARG A 30 -0.31 -9.35 -4.94
C ARG A 30 -0.36 -8.07 -5.76
N VAL A 31 0.80 -7.58 -6.18
CA VAL A 31 0.94 -6.36 -7.03
C VAL A 31 2.01 -6.49 -8.12
N GLU A 32 2.77 -7.59 -8.15
CA GLU A 32 3.82 -7.84 -9.15
C GLU A 32 3.51 -9.11 -9.95
N PRO A 33 3.76 -9.12 -11.28
CA PRO A 33 3.68 -10.34 -12.07
C PRO A 33 4.79 -11.34 -11.70
N PRO A 34 4.59 -12.65 -11.95
CA PRO A 34 3.40 -13.26 -12.54
C PRO A 34 2.24 -13.38 -11.53
N VAL A 35 1.04 -12.98 -11.96
CA VAL A 35 -0.19 -13.11 -11.17
C VAL A 35 -1.18 -14.09 -11.82
N PRO A 36 -1.99 -14.80 -11.01
CA PRO A 36 -3.11 -15.60 -11.52
C PRO A 36 -4.14 -14.76 -12.31
N GLU A 37 -4.87 -15.42 -13.22
CA GLU A 37 -5.89 -14.79 -14.09
C GLU A 37 -7.00 -14.05 -13.32
N ILE A 38 -7.25 -14.44 -12.07
CA ILE A 38 -8.25 -13.78 -11.21
C ILE A 38 -8.00 -12.27 -11.07
N TYR A 39 -6.75 -11.82 -11.05
CA TYR A 39 -6.42 -10.40 -10.89
C TYR A 39 -6.69 -9.59 -12.16
N HIS A 40 -6.51 -10.19 -13.34
CA HIS A 40 -6.92 -9.58 -14.61
C HIS A 40 -8.44 -9.51 -14.73
N THR A 41 -9.14 -10.57 -14.32
CA THR A 41 -10.61 -10.59 -14.26
C THR A 41 -11.14 -9.56 -13.26
N LEU A 42 -10.49 -9.42 -12.10
CA LEU A 42 -10.80 -8.42 -11.08
C LEU A 42 -10.69 -7.01 -11.65
N GLY A 43 -9.56 -6.68 -12.28
CA GLY A 43 -9.37 -5.39 -12.94
C GLY A 43 -10.40 -5.11 -14.05
N ALA A 44 -10.77 -6.12 -14.83
CA ALA A 44 -11.80 -6.00 -15.87
C ALA A 44 -13.20 -5.74 -15.29
N GLU A 45 -13.61 -6.45 -14.22
CA GLU A 45 -14.87 -6.19 -13.52
C GLU A 45 -14.88 -4.76 -12.93
N VAL A 46 -13.79 -4.33 -12.29
CA VAL A 46 -13.71 -2.97 -11.74
C VAL A 46 -13.81 -1.93 -12.86
N ARG A 47 -13.14 -2.13 -14.00
CA ARG A 47 -13.20 -1.22 -15.14
C ARG A 47 -14.59 -1.13 -15.77
N GLN A 48 -15.31 -2.25 -15.82
CA GLN A 48 -16.64 -2.33 -16.40
C GLN A 48 -17.72 -1.70 -15.51
N PHE A 49 -17.66 -1.93 -14.20
CA PHE A 49 -18.72 -1.57 -13.26
C PHE A 49 -18.41 -0.35 -12.39
N TYR A 50 -17.14 0.05 -12.28
CA TYR A 50 -16.66 1.17 -11.47
C TYR A 50 -15.58 2.00 -12.21
N PRO A 51 -15.92 2.61 -13.36
CA PRO A 51 -14.98 3.43 -14.13
C PRO A 51 -14.60 4.73 -13.39
N ALA A 52 -13.33 5.15 -13.53
CA ALA A 52 -12.73 6.24 -12.76
C ALA A 52 -13.43 7.60 -12.93
N GLU A 53 -13.96 7.88 -14.12
CA GLU A 53 -14.52 9.20 -14.49
C GLU A 53 -16.04 9.30 -14.26
N THR A 54 -16.61 8.41 -13.45
CA THR A 54 -18.06 8.43 -13.18
C THR A 54 -18.35 8.76 -11.74
N GLU A 55 -19.54 9.33 -11.50
CA GLU A 55 -20.07 9.52 -10.15
C GLU A 55 -20.13 8.21 -9.35
N GLN A 56 -19.99 7.04 -9.99
CA GLN A 56 -20.08 5.71 -9.40
C GLN A 56 -18.82 5.27 -8.66
N ALA A 57 -17.73 6.05 -8.66
CA ALA A 57 -16.50 5.71 -7.94
C ALA A 57 -16.74 5.47 -6.43
N HIS A 58 -17.67 6.21 -5.81
CA HIS A 58 -18.05 6.00 -4.40
C HIS A 58 -18.76 4.67 -4.15
N LEU A 59 -19.38 4.05 -5.17
CA LEU A 59 -20.06 2.76 -5.03
C LEU A 59 -19.07 1.62 -4.80
N LEU A 60 -17.83 1.75 -5.29
CA LEU A 60 -16.77 0.77 -5.03
C LEU A 60 -16.38 0.78 -3.54
N GLU A 61 -16.25 1.98 -2.97
CA GLU A 61 -15.99 2.16 -1.55
C GLU A 61 -17.14 1.61 -0.69
N GLN A 62 -18.39 1.93 -1.05
CA GLN A 62 -19.57 1.40 -0.37
C GLN A 62 -19.61 -0.14 -0.41
N LYS A 63 -19.18 -0.73 -1.52
CA LYS A 63 -19.09 -2.18 -1.70
C LYS A 63 -17.99 -2.81 -0.85
N CYS A 64 -16.82 -2.18 -0.77
CA CYS A 64 -15.78 -2.60 0.16
C CYS A 64 -16.30 -2.54 1.61
N ASN A 65 -16.98 -1.46 1.97
CA ASN A 65 -17.52 -1.25 3.32
C ASN A 65 -18.59 -2.30 3.70
N SER A 66 -19.42 -2.75 2.75
CA SER A 66 -20.49 -3.72 3.04
C SER A 66 -20.02 -5.17 3.15
N LEU A 67 -18.90 -5.53 2.51
CA LEU A 67 -18.38 -6.90 2.50
C LEU A 67 -17.23 -7.14 3.46
N LEU A 68 -16.53 -6.08 3.89
CA LEU A 68 -15.45 -6.17 4.86
C LEU A 68 -16.01 -6.15 6.30
N PRO A 69 -15.38 -6.89 7.23
CA PRO A 69 -15.91 -7.05 8.57
C PRO A 69 -15.75 -5.76 9.38
N GLU A 70 -16.74 -5.48 10.23
CA GLU A 70 -16.58 -4.51 11.31
C GLU A 70 -15.62 -5.08 12.39
N ILE A 71 -14.78 -4.22 12.96
CA ILE A 71 -13.92 -4.49 14.10
C ILE A 71 -14.81 -4.64 15.35
N GLU A 72 -15.18 -5.88 15.66
CA GLU A 72 -15.97 -6.24 16.85
C GLU A 72 -15.15 -6.19 18.17
N ASP A 73 -13.82 -6.14 18.09
CA ASP A 73 -12.90 -6.41 19.21
C ASP A 73 -12.57 -5.14 20.04
N ARG A 74 -13.60 -4.41 20.49
CA ARG A 74 -13.44 -3.24 21.40
C ARG A 74 -14.15 -3.51 22.75
N PRO A 75 -13.47 -3.32 23.91
CA PRO A 75 -14.09 -3.51 25.22
C PRO A 75 -15.08 -2.39 25.61
N ASP A 76 -15.15 -1.29 24.85
CA ASP A 76 -16.01 -0.14 25.12
C ASP A 76 -17.16 -0.04 24.10
N PRO A 77 -18.43 0.11 24.53
CA PRO A 77 -19.61 0.18 23.68
C PRO A 77 -19.80 1.57 23.04
N ILE A 78 -18.73 2.16 22.51
CA ILE A 78 -18.81 3.36 21.69
C ILE A 78 -18.97 2.90 20.24
N GLU A 79 -20.14 3.19 19.68
CA GLU A 79 -20.51 2.96 18.28
C GLU A 79 -19.33 3.18 17.31
N GLY A 80 -19.10 2.20 16.42
CA GLY A 80 -18.23 2.36 15.25
C GLY A 80 -17.08 1.37 15.16
N GLY A 81 -17.39 0.10 14.90
CA GLY A 81 -16.43 -0.94 14.50
C GLY A 81 -15.91 -0.76 13.07
N SER A 82 -15.91 0.44 12.47
CA SER A 82 -15.41 0.59 11.10
C SER A 82 -13.88 0.68 11.09
N TRP A 83 -13.25 0.13 10.05
CA TRP A 83 -11.83 0.36 9.72
C TRP A 83 -11.72 1.16 8.43
N PRO A 84 -12.05 2.47 8.42
CA PRO A 84 -12.15 3.25 7.18
C PRO A 84 -10.85 3.25 6.38
N GLY A 85 -9.70 3.31 7.06
CA GLY A 85 -8.40 3.23 6.40
C GLY A 85 -8.19 1.93 5.62
N PHE A 86 -8.70 0.79 6.10
CA PHE A 86 -8.62 -0.47 5.37
C PHE A 86 -9.61 -0.54 4.22
N VAL A 87 -10.82 0.02 4.37
CA VAL A 87 -11.78 0.14 3.27
C VAL A 87 -11.19 0.95 2.12
N GLU A 88 -10.58 2.10 2.42
CA GLU A 88 -9.92 2.94 1.42
C GLU A 88 -8.72 2.22 0.79
N PHE A 89 -7.91 1.52 1.58
CA PHE A 89 -6.83 0.67 1.05
C PHE A 89 -7.35 -0.41 0.09
N MET A 90 -8.43 -1.10 0.42
CA MET A 90 -9.01 -2.13 -0.44
C MET A 90 -9.60 -1.56 -1.72
N LYS A 91 -10.26 -0.40 -1.64
CA LYS A 91 -10.72 0.35 -2.82
C LYS A 91 -9.53 0.71 -3.71
N SER A 92 -8.47 1.32 -3.18
CA SER A 92 -7.27 1.65 -3.96
C SER A 92 -6.57 0.41 -4.52
N TYR A 93 -6.66 -0.75 -3.85
CA TYR A 93 -6.14 -2.01 -4.39
C TYR A 93 -6.93 -2.49 -5.61
N LEU A 94 -8.26 -2.37 -5.59
CA LEU A 94 -9.11 -2.68 -6.74
C LEU A 94 -8.89 -1.71 -7.89
N GLU A 95 -8.70 -0.43 -7.59
CA GLU A 95 -8.35 0.60 -8.59
C GLU A 95 -6.95 0.38 -9.17
N PHE A 96 -5.98 -0.05 -8.37
CA PHE A 96 -4.68 -0.47 -8.87
C PHE A 96 -4.83 -1.55 -9.95
N TRP A 97 -5.62 -2.59 -9.73
CA TRP A 97 -5.85 -3.62 -10.76
C TRP A 97 -6.68 -3.15 -11.95
N ARG A 98 -7.54 -2.13 -11.76
CA ARG A 98 -8.26 -1.47 -12.86
C ARG A 98 -7.29 -0.73 -13.79
N ASP A 99 -6.28 -0.08 -13.24
CA ASP A 99 -5.49 0.94 -13.95
C ASP A 99 -4.04 0.52 -14.26
N VAL A 100 -3.53 -0.52 -13.61
CA VAL A 100 -2.12 -0.93 -13.75
C VAL A 100 -1.81 -1.38 -15.17
N ASN A 101 -0.73 -0.81 -15.71
CA ASN A 101 -0.10 -1.25 -16.95
C ASN A 101 1.39 -1.51 -16.69
N PHE A 102 1.74 -2.80 -16.55
CA PHE A 102 3.12 -3.23 -16.24
C PHE A 102 4.16 -2.88 -17.32
N GLU A 103 3.73 -2.47 -18.52
CA GLU A 103 4.63 -1.96 -19.56
C GLU A 103 5.05 -0.52 -19.29
N ASN A 104 4.17 0.27 -18.64
CA ASN A 104 4.49 1.62 -18.20
C ASN A 104 4.94 1.61 -16.73
N LEU A 105 6.26 1.49 -16.55
CA LEU A 105 6.88 1.41 -15.22
C LEU A 105 6.68 2.68 -14.38
N VAL A 106 6.63 3.85 -15.02
CA VAL A 106 6.47 5.14 -14.32
C VAL A 106 5.07 5.26 -13.74
N ASP A 107 4.03 5.06 -14.56
CA ASP A 107 2.64 5.14 -14.09
C ASP A 107 2.35 4.02 -13.07
N THR A 108 2.92 2.83 -13.27
CA THR A 108 2.84 1.73 -12.29
C THR A 108 3.46 2.13 -10.95
N HIS A 109 4.57 2.88 -10.96
CA HIS A 109 5.20 3.37 -9.73
C HIS A 109 4.32 4.40 -9.02
N GLU A 110 3.69 5.32 -9.74
CA GLU A 110 2.75 6.29 -9.17
C GLU A 110 1.55 5.60 -8.52
N LEU A 111 0.91 4.66 -9.23
CA LEU A 111 -0.22 3.87 -8.72
C LEU A 111 0.17 3.06 -7.48
N LEU A 112 1.33 2.38 -7.53
CA LEU A 112 1.82 1.58 -6.41
C LEU A 112 2.22 2.45 -5.20
N SER A 113 2.75 3.66 -5.44
CA SER A 113 3.03 4.65 -4.39
C SER A 113 1.75 5.06 -3.66
N GLY A 114 0.68 5.35 -4.40
CA GLY A 114 -0.64 5.64 -3.85
C GLY A 114 -1.17 4.47 -3.01
N LEU A 115 -1.10 3.25 -3.54
CA LEU A 115 -1.54 2.04 -2.84
C LEU A 115 -0.76 1.78 -1.55
N VAL A 116 0.57 1.91 -1.58
CA VAL A 116 1.43 1.78 -0.39
C VAL A 116 1.05 2.82 0.66
N ASN A 117 0.80 4.07 0.24
CA ASN A 117 0.36 5.13 1.14
C ASN A 117 -0.96 4.77 1.85
N GLN A 118 -1.95 4.23 1.13
CA GLN A 118 -3.21 3.79 1.76
C GLN A 118 -3.01 2.60 2.69
N CYS A 119 -2.12 1.67 2.35
CA CYS A 119 -1.76 0.55 3.23
C CYS A 119 -1.16 1.06 4.55
N ILE A 120 -0.30 2.09 4.49
CA ILE A 120 0.30 2.73 5.66
C ILE A 120 -0.76 3.44 6.53
N THR A 121 -1.74 4.10 5.91
CA THR A 121 -2.90 4.68 6.62
C THR A 121 -3.68 3.59 7.34
N ALA A 122 -4.00 2.48 6.66
CA ALA A 122 -4.71 1.34 7.25
C ALA A 122 -3.92 0.72 8.42
N LEU A 123 -2.60 0.57 8.26
CA LEU A 123 -1.67 0.04 9.24
C LEU A 123 -1.66 0.83 10.56
N SER A 124 -2.01 2.12 10.53
CA SER A 124 -2.06 2.99 11.71
C SER A 124 -3.21 2.66 12.67
N ASN A 125 -4.08 1.71 12.33
CA ASN A 125 -5.15 1.27 13.21
C ASN A 125 -4.60 0.49 14.43
N PRO A 126 -4.91 0.92 15.67
CA PRO A 126 -4.31 0.33 16.87
C PRO A 126 -4.64 -1.15 17.13
N SER A 127 -5.82 -1.63 16.70
CA SER A 127 -6.27 -2.99 16.99
C SER A 127 -5.89 -3.97 15.88
N MET A 128 -6.25 -3.64 14.64
CA MET A 128 -6.14 -4.53 13.49
C MET A 128 -4.97 -4.21 12.56
N GLY A 129 -4.34 -3.04 12.68
CA GLY A 129 -3.23 -2.60 11.82
C GLY A 129 -2.10 -3.61 11.74
N THR A 130 -1.76 -4.27 12.84
CA THR A 130 -0.66 -5.25 12.88
C THR A 130 -0.84 -6.45 11.94
N VAL A 131 -2.08 -6.77 11.53
CA VAL A 131 -2.38 -7.82 10.55
C VAL A 131 -1.86 -7.45 9.15
N LEU A 132 -1.68 -6.16 8.86
CA LEU A 132 -1.18 -5.66 7.57
C LEU A 132 0.34 -5.58 7.49
N LEU A 133 1.08 -5.77 8.58
CA LEU A 133 2.55 -5.66 8.57
C LEU A 133 3.21 -6.50 7.45
N PRO A 134 2.83 -7.78 7.22
CA PRO A 134 3.41 -8.56 6.13
C PRO A 134 3.03 -8.01 4.74
N THR A 135 1.80 -7.53 4.58
CA THR A 135 1.33 -6.88 3.35
C THR A 135 2.11 -5.59 3.08
N THR A 136 2.22 -4.69 4.06
CA THR A 136 2.99 -3.44 3.94
C THR A 136 4.42 -3.76 3.54
N LYS A 137 5.04 -4.76 4.18
CA LYS A 137 6.37 -5.25 3.80
C LYS A 137 6.45 -5.67 2.34
N SER A 138 5.51 -6.49 1.87
CA SER A 138 5.48 -6.98 0.48
C SER A 138 5.37 -5.82 -0.51
N LEU A 139 4.47 -4.88 -0.25
CA LEU A 139 4.28 -3.68 -1.07
C LEU A 139 5.53 -2.78 -1.05
N SER A 140 6.17 -2.59 0.11
CA SER A 140 7.41 -1.82 0.24
C SER A 140 8.57 -2.42 -0.56
N ILE A 141 8.67 -3.76 -0.62
CA ILE A 141 9.65 -4.43 -1.47
C ILE A 141 9.33 -4.16 -2.95
N ALA A 142 8.07 -4.30 -3.35
CA ALA A 142 7.66 -4.14 -4.74
C ALA A 142 7.94 -2.73 -5.28
N ILE A 143 7.48 -1.70 -4.56
CA ILE A 143 7.71 -0.30 -4.94
C ILE A 143 9.19 0.06 -5.00
N SER A 144 9.99 -0.54 -4.13
CA SER A 144 11.43 -0.26 -4.08
C SER A 144 12.20 -0.91 -5.23
N LYS A 145 11.85 -2.14 -5.61
CA LYS A 145 12.40 -2.75 -6.82
C LYS A 145 12.08 -1.91 -8.04
N LEU A 146 10.85 -1.40 -8.13
CA LEU A 146 10.41 -0.58 -9.23
C LEU A 146 11.14 0.77 -9.26
N ALA A 147 11.25 1.45 -8.12
CA ALA A 147 12.00 2.70 -7.98
C ALA A 147 13.47 2.54 -8.38
N ILE A 148 14.14 1.48 -7.91
CA ILE A 148 15.53 1.16 -8.28
C ILE A 148 15.65 0.85 -9.79
N THR A 149 14.64 0.23 -10.39
CA THR A 149 14.64 -0.08 -11.83
C THR A 149 14.49 1.19 -12.65
N LEU A 150 13.64 2.12 -12.21
CA LEU A 150 13.42 3.41 -12.86
C LEU A 150 14.64 4.33 -12.71
N ASP A 151 15.31 4.32 -11.56
CA ASP A 151 16.56 5.06 -11.33
C ASP A 151 17.67 4.67 -12.32
N LYS A 152 17.75 3.37 -12.65
CA LYS A 152 18.69 2.85 -13.65
C LYS A 152 18.28 3.14 -15.09
N ARG A 153 17.09 3.72 -15.32
CA ARG A 153 16.52 4.03 -16.64
C ARG A 153 16.06 5.48 -16.72
N PRO A 154 17.01 6.44 -16.73
CA PRO A 154 16.69 7.86 -16.76
C PRO A 154 15.88 8.27 -18.00
N ASP A 155 15.98 7.49 -19.09
CA ASP A 155 15.21 7.62 -20.32
C ASP A 155 13.69 7.55 -20.10
N LEU A 156 13.23 6.70 -19.18
CA LEU A 156 11.81 6.56 -18.87
C LEU A 156 11.32 7.65 -17.91
N THR A 157 12.19 8.13 -17.02
CA THR A 157 11.83 9.11 -15.98
C THR A 157 11.91 10.57 -16.44
N ALA A 158 12.55 10.87 -17.57
CA ALA A 158 12.75 12.24 -18.03
C ALA A 158 11.43 13.02 -18.19
N HIS A 159 10.42 12.38 -18.79
CA HIS A 159 9.10 12.99 -18.96
C HIS A 159 8.36 13.17 -17.62
N TRP A 160 8.59 12.28 -16.66
CA TRP A 160 8.04 12.39 -15.31
C TRP A 160 8.62 13.61 -14.56
N PHE A 161 9.95 13.78 -14.61
CA PHE A 161 10.59 14.97 -14.03
C PHE A 161 10.11 16.27 -14.68
N GLN A 162 9.88 16.26 -15.99
CA GLN A 162 9.32 17.42 -16.69
C GLN A 162 7.88 17.70 -16.25
N ARG A 163 7.05 16.65 -16.07
CA ARG A 163 5.69 16.78 -15.53
C ARG A 163 5.70 17.35 -14.11
N GLN A 164 6.56 16.84 -13.23
CA GLN A 164 6.70 17.37 -11.87
C GLN A 164 7.17 18.83 -11.86
N ALA A 165 8.18 19.17 -12.66
CA ALA A 165 8.67 20.53 -12.77
C ALA A 165 7.59 21.49 -13.29
N PHE A 166 6.73 21.03 -14.21
CA PHE A 166 5.58 21.80 -14.67
C PHE A 166 4.52 22.00 -13.59
N MET A 167 4.23 20.96 -12.79
CA MET A 167 3.28 21.04 -11.67
C MET A 167 3.78 21.89 -10.50
N ALA A 168 5.10 21.94 -10.27
CA ALA A 168 5.73 22.73 -9.22
C ALA A 168 5.69 24.25 -9.47
N GLY A 169 5.45 24.70 -10.71
CA GLY A 169 5.43 26.12 -11.04
C GLY A 169 6.77 26.82 -10.82
N ASP A 170 6.75 28.14 -10.64
CA ASP A 170 7.93 28.99 -10.35
C ASP A 170 8.32 28.98 -8.86
N ASP A 171 7.82 28.00 -8.10
CA ASP A 171 8.10 27.88 -6.68
C ASP A 171 9.49 27.24 -6.49
N GLU A 172 10.51 28.09 -6.37
CA GLU A 172 11.92 27.73 -6.13
C GLU A 172 12.12 26.85 -4.88
N THR A 173 11.09 26.64 -4.06
CA THR A 173 11.15 25.80 -2.85
C THR A 173 10.88 24.31 -3.10
N VAL A 174 10.36 23.93 -4.28
CA VAL A 174 10.10 22.52 -4.60
C VAL A 174 11.41 21.84 -5.01
N VAL A 175 12.05 21.16 -4.06
CA VAL A 175 13.22 20.32 -4.33
C VAL A 175 12.81 19.23 -5.33
N LYS A 176 13.51 19.16 -6.47
CA LYS A 176 13.36 18.06 -7.43
C LYS A 176 13.71 16.74 -6.74
N GLN A 177 12.69 16.02 -6.31
CA GLN A 177 12.83 14.74 -5.63
C GLN A 177 12.82 13.62 -6.67
N THR A 178 13.81 12.75 -6.64
CA THR A 178 13.85 11.54 -7.46
C THR A 178 12.75 10.57 -7.02
N MET A 179 12.31 9.67 -7.92
CA MET A 179 11.33 8.64 -7.56
C MET A 179 11.84 7.75 -6.43
N VAL A 180 13.15 7.56 -6.35
CA VAL A 180 13.82 6.84 -5.27
C VAL A 180 13.72 7.58 -3.95
N GLU A 181 14.00 8.88 -3.92
CA GLU A 181 13.86 9.71 -2.72
C GLU A 181 12.40 9.79 -2.26
N SER A 182 11.44 9.89 -3.20
CA SER A 182 10.01 9.87 -2.88
C SER A 182 9.58 8.53 -2.28
N THR A 183 10.09 7.43 -2.83
CA THR A 183 9.87 6.08 -2.27
C THR A 183 10.49 5.97 -0.88
N ALA A 184 11.71 6.48 -0.67
CA ALA A 184 12.39 6.45 0.61
C ALA A 184 11.61 7.19 1.71
N GLU A 185 11.08 8.38 1.40
CA GLU A 185 10.24 9.16 2.32
C GLU A 185 8.94 8.42 2.68
N LEU A 186 8.26 7.84 1.69
CA LEU A 186 7.07 7.02 1.91
C LEU A 186 7.35 5.84 2.86
N LEU A 187 8.48 5.16 2.67
CA LEU A 187 8.89 4.05 3.54
C LEU A 187 9.32 4.51 4.94
N GLN A 188 9.90 5.70 5.07
CA GLN A 188 10.21 6.29 6.36
C GLN A 188 8.93 6.57 7.17
N ARG A 189 7.85 7.03 6.52
CA ARG A 189 6.54 7.19 7.17
C ARG A 189 5.98 5.85 7.65
N ALA A 190 6.03 4.80 6.82
CA ALA A 190 5.63 3.45 7.22
C ALA A 190 6.39 2.97 8.47
N PHE A 191 7.71 3.17 8.47
CA PHE A 191 8.58 2.81 9.58
C PHE A 191 8.25 3.60 10.86
N THR A 192 7.97 4.89 10.73
CA THR A 192 7.62 5.77 11.85
C THR A 192 6.33 5.34 12.54
N ILE A 193 5.30 5.00 11.75
CA ILE A 193 4.02 4.45 12.26
C ILE A 193 4.27 3.15 13.03
N CYS A 194 5.10 2.25 12.50
CA CYS A 194 5.47 1.01 13.18
C CYS A 194 6.24 1.25 14.50
N LEU A 195 6.97 2.36 14.63
CA LEU A 195 7.69 2.72 15.86
C LEU A 195 6.77 3.35 16.92
N ILE A 196 5.83 4.19 16.51
CA ILE A 196 4.93 4.93 17.41
C ILE A 196 3.91 4.00 18.08
N ASP A 197 3.48 2.92 17.41
CA ASP A 197 2.56 1.89 17.95
C ASP A 197 3.13 1.11 19.17
N ARG A 198 4.30 1.51 19.70
CA ARG A 198 4.90 0.99 20.94
C ARG A 198 4.19 1.39 22.23
N SER A 199 3.23 2.31 22.22
CA SER A 199 2.55 2.74 23.44
C SER A 199 1.17 2.10 23.60
N THR A 200 1.12 0.90 24.21
CA THR A 200 0.06 0.38 25.12
C THR A 200 -0.11 -1.14 25.03
N SER A 201 0.69 -1.89 25.78
CA SER A 201 0.25 -3.09 26.53
C SER A 201 1.47 -3.81 27.10
N ALA A 202 1.83 -3.41 28.31
CA ALA A 202 2.79 -4.11 29.15
C ALA A 202 2.17 -5.42 29.67
N THR A 203 1.92 -6.40 28.81
CA THR A 203 1.62 -7.78 29.25
C THR A 203 1.77 -8.79 28.10
N GLU A 204 2.92 -9.47 28.12
CA GLU A 204 3.10 -10.90 27.79
C GLU A 204 2.68 -11.50 26.42
N ARG A 205 2.22 -10.74 25.42
CA ARG A 205 1.91 -11.28 24.06
C ARG A 205 2.83 -10.77 22.92
N LEU A 206 4.04 -10.33 23.27
CA LEU A 206 4.87 -9.44 22.45
C LEU A 206 5.98 -10.09 21.59
N ALA A 207 6.12 -11.42 21.52
CA ALA A 207 7.22 -12.01 20.73
C ALA A 207 6.99 -11.92 19.20
N GLY A 208 5.75 -12.12 18.73
CA GLY A 208 5.43 -12.11 17.30
C GLY A 208 5.43 -10.71 16.66
N LYS A 209 4.82 -9.73 17.33
CA LYS A 209 4.70 -8.34 16.84
C LYS A 209 6.05 -7.62 16.74
N LYS A 210 6.96 -7.87 17.69
CA LYS A 210 8.33 -7.31 17.67
C LYS A 210 9.11 -7.78 16.41
N THR A 211 9.01 -9.05 16.05
CA THR A 211 9.74 -9.64 14.91
C THR A 211 9.33 -9.05 13.56
N GLY A 212 8.03 -8.77 13.36
CA GLY A 212 7.52 -8.15 12.12
C GLY A 212 8.06 -6.73 11.89
N ILE A 213 8.05 -5.91 12.94
CA ILE A 213 8.55 -4.52 12.90
C ILE A 213 10.05 -4.49 12.63
N TYR A 214 10.86 -5.33 13.29
CA TYR A 214 12.30 -5.41 13.01
C TYR A 214 12.60 -5.92 11.60
N THR A 215 11.75 -6.77 11.04
CA THR A 215 11.91 -7.25 9.66
C THR A 215 11.61 -6.14 8.64
N ILE A 216 10.54 -5.35 8.87
CA ILE A 216 10.22 -4.17 8.05
C ILE A 216 11.32 -3.13 8.17
N ALA A 217 11.75 -2.81 9.40
CA ALA A 217 12.86 -1.91 9.67
C ALA A 217 14.13 -2.32 8.92
N ASN A 218 14.50 -3.60 8.95
CA ASN A 218 15.69 -4.11 8.28
C ASN A 218 15.58 -4.05 6.75
N ILE A 219 14.36 -4.21 6.19
CA ILE A 219 14.12 -4.07 4.75
C ILE A 219 14.17 -2.61 4.32
N VAL A 220 13.49 -1.72 5.05
CA VAL A 220 13.52 -0.26 4.83
C VAL A 220 14.96 0.25 4.94
N LEU A 221 15.71 -0.17 5.98
CA LEU A 221 17.12 0.19 6.14
C LEU A 221 17.98 -0.32 4.98
N LYS A 222 17.83 -1.58 4.55
CA LYS A 222 18.58 -2.10 3.38
C LYS A 222 18.29 -1.33 2.11
N LEU A 223 17.04 -0.91 1.90
CA LEU A 223 16.65 -0.10 0.74
C LEU A 223 17.24 1.31 0.85
N LEU A 224 17.14 1.97 2.02
CA LEU A 224 17.76 3.28 2.27
C LEU A 224 19.29 3.26 2.07
N PHE A 225 19.98 2.18 2.48
CA PHE A 225 21.42 2.04 2.27
C PHE A 225 21.81 1.75 0.80
N GLN A 226 20.94 1.10 0.02
CA GLN A 226 21.16 0.93 -1.42
C GLN A 226 20.95 2.22 -2.21
N VAL A 227 20.08 3.10 -1.71
CA VAL A 227 19.83 4.45 -2.25
C VAL A 227 20.93 5.45 -1.89
N SER A 228 21.71 5.18 -0.84
CA SER A 228 22.76 6.07 -0.34
C SER A 228 24.20 5.55 -0.56
N PRO A 229 24.66 5.24 -1.79
CA PRO A 229 26.07 4.90 -2.03
C PRO A 229 27.02 6.12 -1.95
N GLY A 230 26.59 7.25 -1.35
CA GLY A 230 27.28 8.55 -1.47
C GLY A 230 27.72 9.26 -0.17
N HIS A 231 27.33 8.83 1.03
CA HIS A 231 27.78 9.49 2.27
C HIS A 231 29.03 8.83 2.89
N GLY A 232 29.98 8.46 2.04
CA GLY A 232 31.24 7.83 2.42
C GLY A 232 32.45 8.54 1.83
N LYS A 233 32.57 9.86 2.01
CA LYS A 233 33.84 10.61 1.84
C LYS A 233 33.95 11.75 2.84
N TYR A 234 34.14 11.40 4.11
CA TYR A 234 34.95 12.21 5.02
C TYR A 234 35.99 11.28 5.63
N GLY A 235 37.18 11.31 5.04
CA GLY A 235 38.42 10.65 5.41
C GLY A 235 39.53 11.30 4.61
#